data_AF-S7WWD4-F1
#
_entry.id   AF-S7WWD4-F1
#
_cell.length_a   1.000
_cell.length_b   1.000
_cell.length_c   1.000
_cell.angle_alpha   90.00
_cell.angle_beta   90.00
_cell.angle_gamma   90.00
#
_symmetry.space_group_name_H-M   'P 1'
#
loop_
_entity.id
_entity.type
_entity.pdbx_description
1 polymer ?
#
loop_
_entity_poly.entity_id
_entity_poly.type
_entity_poly.pdbx_seq_one_letter_code
_entity_poly.pdbx_strand_id
1 'polypeptide(L)'
;MELVEQLENAKTDSILDLGLSKFEHREKFREFARERGYELKIHFLDIPKEIRLSRVMKRNSDKGATFEFEVSEEDFSFMESWFEKPDDNEMVDGIVITE
;
A
#
# COMPACT_ATOMS: atom_id res chain seq x y z
N MET A 1 12.05 10.95 -3.52
CA MET A 1 12.86 9.73 -3.39
C MET A 1 14.21 9.94 -2.75
N GLU A 2 14.69 11.17 -2.56
CA GLU A 2 16.00 11.44 -1.94
C GLU A 2 16.22 10.71 -0.61
N LEU A 3 15.22 10.66 0.27
CA LEU A 3 15.32 9.92 1.54
C LEU A 3 15.51 8.40 1.32
N VAL A 4 14.87 7.82 0.32
CA VAL A 4 15.04 6.40 -0.02
C VAL A 4 16.48 6.15 -0.48
N GLU A 5 17.04 7.04 -1.30
CA GLU A 5 18.45 6.94 -1.72
C GLU A 5 19.41 7.08 -0.53
N GLN A 6 19.12 7.98 0.41
CA GLN A 6 19.92 8.15 1.64
C GLN A 6 19.88 6.89 2.51
N LEU A 7 18.71 6.26 2.67
CA LEU A 7 18.54 5.04 3.45
C LEU A 7 19.22 3.83 2.79
N GLU A 8 19.13 3.71 1.46
CA GLU A 8 19.85 2.70 0.69
C GLU A 8 21.37 2.82 0.88
N ASN A 9 21.92 4.04 0.80
CA ASN A 9 23.34 4.30 1.06
C ASN A 9 23.75 3.95 2.50
N ALA A 10 22.82 4.05 3.44
CA ALA A 10 22.98 3.66 4.83
C ALA A 10 22.70 2.16 5.08
N LYS A 11 22.41 1.37 4.03
CA LYS A 11 22.05 -0.05 4.10
C LYS A 11 20.86 -0.32 5.02
N THR A 12 19.85 0.54 4.91
CA THR A 12 18.62 0.47 5.70
C THR A 12 17.43 0.37 4.77
N ASP A 13 16.64 -0.69 4.94
CA ASP A 13 15.44 -0.91 4.13
C ASP A 13 14.41 0.22 4.37
N SER A 14 13.77 0.66 3.28
CA SER A 14 12.70 1.65 3.32
C SER A 14 11.33 0.98 3.13
N ILE A 15 10.39 1.24 4.04
CA ILE A 15 9.00 0.83 3.88
C ILE A 15 8.19 2.03 3.38
N LEU A 16 7.61 1.90 2.19
CA LEU A 16 6.77 2.92 1.58
C LEU A 16 5.29 2.61 1.85
N ASP A 17 4.77 3.14 2.96
CA ASP A 17 3.35 3.05 3.32
C ASP A 17 2.57 4.22 2.71
N LEU A 18 2.23 4.09 1.42
CA LEU A 18 1.53 5.09 0.61
C LEU A 18 0.27 4.46 -0.03
N GLY A 19 -0.61 5.28 -0.60
CA GLY A 19 -1.88 4.79 -1.14
C GLY A 19 -1.79 3.72 -2.23
N LEU A 20 -0.74 3.76 -3.09
CA LEU A 20 -0.38 2.75 -4.11
C LEU A 20 -1.55 2.05 -4.86
N SER A 21 -2.65 2.77 -5.08
CA SER A 21 -3.93 2.16 -5.45
C SER A 21 -4.07 1.79 -6.93
N LYS A 22 -3.17 2.28 -7.77
CA LYS A 22 -3.22 2.17 -9.24
C LYS A 22 -1.90 1.65 -9.77
N PHE A 23 -1.96 0.85 -10.84
CA PHE A 23 -0.77 0.33 -11.52
C PHE A 23 0.20 1.45 -11.85
N GLU A 24 -0.26 2.51 -12.54
CA GLU A 24 0.60 3.63 -12.95
C GLU A 24 1.32 4.31 -11.79
N HIS A 25 0.70 4.34 -10.61
CA HIS A 25 1.33 4.93 -9.44
C HIS A 25 2.40 4.00 -8.86
N ARG A 26 2.13 2.69 -8.80
CA ARG A 26 3.11 1.67 -8.36
C ARG A 26 4.29 1.57 -9.33
N GLU A 27 4.04 1.64 -10.63
CA GLU A 27 5.08 1.54 -11.65
C GLU A 27 6.13 2.65 -11.48
N LYS A 28 5.76 3.87 -11.10
CA LYS A 28 6.74 4.94 -10.80
C LYS A 28 7.80 4.52 -9.77
N PHE A 29 7.42 3.74 -8.76
CA PHE A 29 8.35 3.23 -7.75
C PHE A 29 9.15 2.02 -8.27
N ARG A 30 8.52 1.16 -9.09
CA ARG A 30 9.20 0.04 -9.76
C ARG A 30 10.28 0.53 -10.71
N GLU A 31 9.97 1.55 -11.52
CA GLU A 31 10.93 2.20 -12.42
C GLU A 31 12.05 2.86 -11.63
N PHE A 32 11.72 3.63 -10.59
CA PHE A 32 12.70 4.26 -9.72
C PHE A 32 13.69 3.25 -9.12
N ALA A 33 13.21 2.13 -8.58
CA ALA A 33 14.08 1.08 -8.04
C ALA A 33 14.93 0.43 -9.14
N ARG A 34 14.31 0.10 -10.28
CA ARG A 34 14.97 -0.54 -11.43
C ARG A 34 16.09 0.31 -12.00
N GLU A 35 15.86 1.61 -12.20
CA GLU A 35 16.85 2.55 -12.72
C GLU A 35 18.08 2.71 -11.81
N ARG A 36 17.92 2.45 -10.51
CA ARG A 36 19.00 2.55 -9.52
C ARG A 36 19.57 1.20 -9.07
N GLY A 37 19.02 0.11 -9.58
CA GLY A 37 19.43 -1.25 -9.21
C GLY A 37 19.10 -1.60 -7.77
N TYR A 38 18.05 -0.99 -7.19
CA TYR A 38 17.60 -1.29 -5.84
C TYR A 38 16.73 -2.55 -5.83
N GLU A 39 16.84 -3.34 -4.78
CA GLU A 39 15.90 -4.43 -4.53
C GLU A 39 14.53 -3.83 -4.17
N LEU A 40 13.47 -4.39 -4.75
CA LEU A 40 12.11 -3.96 -4.50
C LEU A 40 11.23 -5.17 -4.24
N LYS A 41 10.35 -5.05 -3.24
CA LYS A 41 9.36 -6.07 -2.91
C LYS A 41 8.00 -5.45 -2.71
N ILE A 42 7.01 -5.93 -3.46
CA ILE A 42 5.61 -5.55 -3.24
C ILE A 42 5.02 -6.42 -2.13
N HIS A 43 4.43 -5.79 -1.12
CA HIS A 43 3.61 -6.45 -0.11
C HIS A 43 2.15 -6.11 -0.38
N PHE A 44 1.37 -7.09 -0.82
CA PHE A 44 -0.05 -6.92 -1.12
C PHE A 44 -0.91 -7.55 -0.03
N LEU A 45 -1.70 -6.73 0.66
CA LEU A 45 -2.67 -7.16 1.67
C LEU A 45 -3.98 -7.56 0.99
N ASP A 46 -4.12 -8.84 0.64
CA ASP A 46 -5.32 -9.39 -0.02
C ASP A 46 -6.36 -9.82 1.02
N ILE A 47 -6.85 -8.83 1.77
CA ILE A 47 -7.81 -9.05 2.86
C ILE A 47 -9.24 -8.88 2.33
N PRO A 48 -10.17 -9.80 2.66
CA PRO A 48 -11.57 -9.70 2.27
C PRO A 48 -12.19 -8.33 2.57
N LYS A 49 -13.03 -7.87 1.64
CA LYS A 49 -13.70 -6.56 1.71
C LYS A 49 -14.45 -6.38 3.03
N GLU A 50 -15.17 -7.40 3.45
CA GLU A 50 -16.03 -7.38 4.63
C GLU A 50 -15.21 -7.18 5.92
N ILE A 51 -14.02 -7.79 5.99
CA ILE A 51 -13.09 -7.64 7.12
C ILE A 51 -12.53 -6.21 7.13
N ARG A 52 -12.09 -5.70 5.98
CA ARG A 52 -11.56 -4.32 5.87
C ARG A 52 -12.62 -3.28 6.24
N LEU A 53 -13.85 -3.44 5.76
CA LEU A 53 -14.98 -2.56 6.09
C LEU A 53 -15.30 -2.60 7.59
N SER A 54 -15.36 -3.79 8.20
CA SER A 54 -15.57 -3.94 9.65
C SER A 54 -14.51 -3.19 10.46
N ARG A 55 -13.24 -3.26 10.06
CA ARG A 55 -12.13 -2.53 10.70
C ARG A 55 -12.30 -1.02 10.59
N VAL A 56 -12.70 -0.52 9.42
CA VAL A 56 -12.96 0.92 9.21
C VAL A 56 -14.09 1.41 10.12
N MET A 57 -15.21 0.69 10.18
CA MET A 57 -16.34 1.07 11.03
C MET A 57 -15.98 1.03 12.51
N LYS A 58 -15.20 0.02 12.93
CA LYS A 58 -14.65 -0.04 14.29
C LYS A 58 -13.74 1.14 14.59
N ARG A 59 -12.82 1.51 13.69
CA ARG A 59 -11.94 2.68 13.83
C ARG A 59 -12.74 3.97 13.99
N ASN A 60 -13.77 4.16 13.18
CA ASN A 60 -14.63 5.35 13.24
C ASN A 60 -15.38 5.47 14.57
N SER A 61 -15.82 4.36 15.15
CA SER A 61 -16.49 4.32 16.45
C SER A 61 -15.53 4.48 17.62
N ASP A 62 -14.39 3.77 17.60
CA ASP A 62 -13.45 3.69 18.73
C ASP A 62 -12.63 4.98 18.89
N LYS A 63 -12.38 5.71 17.79
CA LYS A 63 -11.61 6.96 17.75
C LYS A 63 -10.33 6.93 18.60
N GLY A 64 -9.52 5.88 18.40
CA GLY A 64 -8.27 5.65 19.14
C GLY A 64 -7.19 6.70 18.88
N ALA A 65 -5.99 6.50 19.45
CA ALA A 65 -4.91 7.49 19.45
C ALA A 65 -4.43 7.94 18.05
N THR A 66 -4.63 7.11 17.02
CA THR A 66 -4.27 7.39 15.61
C THR A 66 -5.46 7.79 14.75
N PHE A 67 -6.64 8.01 15.35
CA PHE A 67 -7.81 8.49 14.63
C PHE A 67 -7.58 9.94 14.18
N GLU A 68 -7.91 10.21 12.92
CA GLU A 68 -7.76 11.54 12.33
C GLU A 68 -9.10 12.04 11.81
N PHE A 69 -9.76 11.25 10.96
CA PHE A 69 -11.07 11.54 10.39
C PHE A 69 -11.89 10.27 10.17
N GLU A 70 -13.20 10.45 10.01
CA GLU A 70 -14.15 9.38 9.70
C GLU A 70 -14.09 9.00 8.22
N VAL A 71 -14.11 7.71 7.92
CA VAL A 71 -14.21 7.19 6.55
C VAL A 71 -15.60 6.60 6.37
N SER A 72 -16.44 7.22 5.52
CA SER A 72 -17.80 6.74 5.30
C SER A 72 -17.82 5.43 4.50
N GLU A 73 -18.97 4.75 4.47
CA GLU A 73 -19.17 3.59 3.61
C GLU A 73 -19.07 3.95 2.12
N GLU A 74 -19.45 5.18 1.75
CA GLU A 74 -19.32 5.71 0.39
C GLU A 74 -17.84 5.90 0.02
N ASP A 75 -17.03 6.48 0.92
CA ASP A 75 -15.58 6.64 0.71
C ASP A 75 -14.90 5.28 0.52
N PHE A 76 -15.25 4.29 1.36
CA PHE A 76 -14.73 2.94 1.26
C PHE A 76 -15.14 2.29 -0.06
N SER A 77 -16.41 2.39 -0.44
CA SER A 77 -16.93 1.80 -1.67
C SER A 77 -16.33 2.44 -2.92
N PHE A 78 -16.08 3.75 -2.89
CA PHE A 78 -15.34 4.44 -3.95
C PHE A 78 -13.94 3.85 -4.08
N MET A 79 -13.20 3.72 -2.97
CA MET A 79 -11.85 3.16 -2.99
C MET A 79 -11.81 1.71 -3.50
N GLU A 80 -12.81 0.88 -3.17
CA GLU A 80 -12.92 -0.48 -3.73
C GLU A 80 -13.00 -0.49 -5.26
N SER A 81 -13.78 0.44 -5.84
CA SER A 81 -13.88 0.57 -7.30
C SER A 81 -12.65 1.20 -7.93
N TRP A 82 -11.93 2.03 -7.17
CA TRP A 82 -10.75 2.73 -7.63
C TRP A 82 -9.51 1.85 -7.59
N PHE A 83 -9.43 0.91 -6.65
CA PHE A 83 -8.25 0.08 -6.45
C PHE A 83 -8.03 -0.92 -7.59
N GLU A 84 -6.79 -0.99 -8.09
CA GLU A 84 -6.33 -2.01 -9.02
C GLU A 84 -5.44 -3.00 -8.29
N LYS A 85 -5.90 -4.26 -8.21
CA LYS A 85 -5.11 -5.36 -7.67
C LYS A 85 -3.79 -5.48 -8.44
N PRO A 86 -2.64 -5.64 -7.74
CA PRO A 86 -1.37 -5.86 -8.41
C PRO A 86 -1.42 -7.08 -9.33
N ASP A 87 -0.90 -6.95 -10.55
CA ASP A 87 -0.86 -8.05 -11.51
C ASP A 87 0.34 -9.00 -11.27
N ASP A 88 0.39 -10.09 -12.02
CA ASP A 88 1.46 -11.09 -11.88
C ASP A 88 2.86 -10.53 -12.19
N ASN A 89 2.96 -9.50 -13.04
CA ASN A 89 4.24 -8.85 -13.36
C ASN A 89 4.70 -7.94 -12.22
N GLU A 90 3.77 -7.26 -11.55
CA GLU A 90 4.03 -6.47 -10.36
C GLU A 90 4.44 -7.37 -9.18
N MET A 91 3.85 -8.55 -9.07
CA MET A 91 4.03 -9.47 -7.95
C MET A 91 5.22 -10.44 -8.10
N VAL A 92 6.08 -10.27 -9.11
CA VAL A 92 7.36 -11.01 -9.18
C VAL A 92 8.17 -10.72 -7.91
N ASP A 93 8.53 -11.78 -7.17
CA ASP A 93 9.19 -11.74 -5.86
C ASP A 93 8.41 -10.99 -4.74
N GLY A 94 7.16 -10.63 -5.01
CA GLY A 94 6.25 -10.01 -4.07
C GLY A 94 5.68 -11.00 -3.04
N ILE A 95 5.06 -10.45 -2.01
CA ILE A 95 4.41 -11.22 -0.94
C ILE A 95 2.93 -10.85 -0.92
N VAL A 96 2.08 -11.88 -1.05
CA VAL A 96 0.64 -11.75 -0.78
C VAL A 96 0.40 -12.14 0.68
N ILE A 97 -0.25 -11.25 1.41
CA ILE A 97 -0.61 -11.45 2.81
C ILE A 97 -2.13 -11.60 2.88
N THR A 98 -2.58 -12.73 3.39
CA THR A 98 -3.99 -13.06 3.61
C THR A 98 -4.26 -13.27 5.09
N GLU A 99 -5.52 -13.33 5.48
CA GLU A 99 -5.98 -13.60 6.85
C GLU A 99 -6.95 -14.79 6.89
#